data_AF-A0A945FI77-F1
#
_entry.id   AF-A0A945FI77-F1
#
_cell.length_a   1.000
_cell.length_b   1.000
_cell.length_c   1.000
_cell.angle_alpha   90.00
_cell.angle_beta   90.00
_cell.angle_gamma   90.00
#
_symmetry.space_group_name_H-M   'P 1'
#
loop_
_entity.id
_entity.type
_entity.pdbx_description
1 polymer ?
#
loop_
_entity_poly.entity_id
_entity_poly.type
_entity_poly.pdbx_seq_one_letter_code
_entity_poly.pdbx_strand_id
1 'polypeptide(L)'
;MTLMIGFPLELELKNWVRLFQILLGVAGIVFILFFARNSFASNSSVGETEWVSVLDTARVQQFGTWRESQFRYAKTTCLETHEEGAKLTFTFSGTGVALGLGQHAVPAYGRPSLGKLTVTINNDTPQVVYPRNEAREVVLARGLKSGEHHVSVEHNQDNGDGSCRISGFRVLAKQSGDLTFMLNGEDNGFLVDARAVIHQE
;
A
#
# COMPACT_ATOMS: atom_id res chain seq x y z
N MET A 1 54.75 61.42 14.89
CA MET A 1 53.84 62.22 15.74
C MET A 1 52.50 61.51 15.74
N THR A 2 51.97 61.20 16.94
CA THR A 2 50.61 60.64 17.21
C THR A 2 50.44 59.16 16.83
N LEU A 3 50.40 58.17 17.73
CA LEU A 3 49.63 57.89 18.97
C LEU A 3 48.16 57.49 18.74
N MET A 4 47.77 56.40 19.43
CA MET A 4 46.43 55.95 19.86
C MET A 4 45.85 54.73 19.10
N ILE A 5 45.87 53.53 19.69
CA ILE A 5 44.85 52.91 20.60
C ILE A 5 43.61 52.49 19.79
N GLY A 6 43.06 51.27 19.81
CA GLY A 6 43.13 50.18 20.77
C GLY A 6 41.73 49.86 21.33
N PHE A 7 41.03 48.91 20.68
CA PHE A 7 39.89 48.07 21.15
C PHE A 7 38.54 48.71 21.59
N PRO A 8 37.41 47.96 21.68
CA PRO A 8 37.14 46.56 21.27
C PRO A 8 35.88 46.37 20.38
N LEU A 9 35.85 45.21 19.72
CA LEU A 9 34.82 44.73 18.80
C LEU A 9 33.89 43.74 19.53
N GLU A 10 32.99 44.22 20.39
CA GLU A 10 32.09 43.31 21.12
C GLU A 10 30.79 43.99 21.59
N LEU A 11 29.99 44.52 20.65
CA LEU A 11 28.66 45.08 21.00
C LEU A 11 27.61 45.10 19.87
N GLU A 12 27.79 44.36 18.77
CA GLU A 12 26.89 44.45 17.59
C GLU A 12 26.05 43.20 17.27
N LEU A 13 26.04 42.15 18.09
CA LEU A 13 25.27 40.92 17.77
C LEU A 13 23.94 40.76 18.54
N LYS A 14 23.70 41.53 19.61
CA LYS A 14 22.46 41.40 20.41
C LYS A 14 21.28 42.26 19.94
N ASN A 15 21.51 43.26 19.08
CA ASN A 15 20.43 44.12 18.58
C ASN A 15 19.79 43.63 17.26
N TRP A 16 20.45 42.74 16.52
CA TRP A 16 19.88 42.16 15.29
C TRP A 16 18.82 41.08 15.57
N VAL A 17 18.94 40.36 16.68
CA VAL A 17 17.99 39.30 17.06
C VAL A 17 16.64 39.88 17.53
N ARG A 18 16.63 41.11 18.09
CA ARG A 18 15.39 41.79 18.50
C ARG A 18 14.72 42.59 17.38
N LEU A 19 15.45 43.01 16.34
CA LEU A 19 14.83 43.65 15.16
C LEU A 19 14.19 42.63 14.20
N PHE A 20 14.70 41.39 14.12
CA PHE A 20 14.09 40.36 13.26
C PHE A 20 12.78 39.78 13.83
N GLN A 21 12.57 39.83 15.15
CA GLN A 21 11.32 39.38 15.77
C GLN A 21 10.17 40.42 15.73
N ILE A 22 10.44 41.66 15.34
CA ILE A 22 9.42 42.74 15.32
C ILE A 22 9.02 43.13 13.88
N LEU A 23 9.81 42.77 12.86
CA LEU A 23 9.53 43.07 11.45
C LEU A 23 8.81 41.96 10.65
N LEU A 24 8.54 40.80 11.24
CA LEU A 24 7.67 39.75 10.66
C LEU A 24 6.24 39.77 11.22
N GLY A 25 5.87 40.85 11.93
CA GLY A 25 4.56 41.02 12.56
C GLY A 25 3.46 41.62 11.69
N VAL A 26 3.67 41.87 10.39
CA VAL A 26 2.67 42.50 9.52
C VAL A 26 2.71 41.90 8.11
N ALA A 27 2.24 40.68 7.94
CA ALA A 27 1.88 40.17 6.62
C ALA A 27 0.85 39.03 6.75
N GLY A 28 -0.40 39.33 6.41
CA GLY A 28 -1.32 38.39 5.78
C GLY A 28 -1.66 37.14 6.58
N ILE A 29 -2.66 37.27 7.45
CA ILE A 29 -3.54 36.15 7.80
C ILE A 29 -4.26 35.71 6.51
N VAL A 30 -3.62 34.82 5.76
CA VAL A 30 -4.29 33.97 4.79
C VAL A 30 -4.64 32.70 5.55
N PHE A 31 -5.87 32.69 6.07
CA PHE A 31 -6.50 31.52 6.66
C PHE A 31 -6.76 30.53 5.52
N ILE A 32 -5.78 29.67 5.21
CA ILE A 32 -6.04 28.47 4.41
C ILE A 32 -6.76 27.50 5.35
N LEU A 33 -8.09 27.52 5.29
CA LEU A 33 -8.95 26.42 5.73
C LEU A 33 -8.59 25.20 4.89
N PHE A 34 -7.54 24.47 5.29
CA PHE A 34 -7.32 23.13 4.79
C PHE A 34 -8.41 22.26 5.40
N PHE A 35 -9.34 21.83 4.57
CA PHE A 35 -10.40 20.89 4.91
C PHE A 35 -9.79 19.71 5.67
N ALA A 36 -10.05 19.63 6.98
CA ALA A 36 -10.11 18.36 7.66
C ALA A 36 -11.27 17.60 7.01
N ARG A 37 -10.96 16.80 5.98
CA ARG A 37 -11.85 15.73 5.55
C ARG A 37 -11.96 14.80 6.76
N ASN A 38 -13.05 14.95 7.51
CA ASN A 38 -13.56 13.85 8.30
C ASN A 38 -13.80 12.70 7.33
N SER A 39 -12.83 11.80 7.22
CA SER A 39 -13.05 10.49 6.65
C SER A 39 -14.10 9.85 7.53
N PHE A 40 -15.33 9.78 7.02
CA PHE A 40 -16.34 8.90 7.58
C PHE A 40 -15.72 7.52 7.65
N ALA A 41 -15.50 7.03 8.87
CA ALA A 41 -15.34 5.62 9.10
C ALA A 41 -16.56 4.95 8.45
N SER A 42 -16.32 4.13 7.42
CA SER A 42 -17.34 3.17 7.01
C SER A 42 -17.65 2.36 8.26
N ASN A 43 -18.92 2.37 8.69
CA ASN A 43 -19.42 1.41 9.66
C ASN A 43 -19.33 0.01 9.01
N SER A 44 -18.13 -0.57 8.96
CA SER A 44 -17.98 -2.00 8.86
C SER A 44 -18.39 -2.53 10.22
N SER A 45 -19.50 -3.29 10.24
CA SER A 45 -19.93 -3.99 11.43
C SER A 45 -18.75 -4.81 11.96
N VAL A 46 -18.45 -4.64 13.25
CA VAL A 46 -17.42 -5.39 13.96
C VAL A 46 -17.69 -6.89 13.75
N GLY A 47 -16.93 -7.52 12.84
CA GLY A 47 -17.09 -8.92 12.47
C GLY A 47 -17.03 -9.23 10.97
N GLU A 48 -17.11 -8.24 10.08
CA GLU A 48 -17.05 -8.50 8.64
C GLU A 48 -15.63 -8.42 8.06
N THR A 49 -15.30 -9.41 7.22
CA THR A 49 -14.12 -9.36 6.35
C THR A 49 -14.31 -8.24 5.33
N GLU A 50 -13.36 -7.32 5.28
CA GLU A 50 -13.43 -6.15 4.40
C GLU A 50 -12.53 -6.33 3.18
N TRP A 51 -12.99 -5.91 2.00
CA TRP A 51 -12.16 -5.78 0.81
C TRP A 51 -11.82 -4.31 0.56
N VAL A 52 -10.53 -4.01 0.39
CA VAL A 52 -10.01 -2.68 0.10
C VAL A 52 -9.34 -2.71 -1.26
N SER A 53 -9.91 -1.99 -2.23
CA SER A 53 -9.33 -1.88 -3.58
C SER A 53 -8.03 -1.08 -3.54
N VAL A 54 -7.03 -1.48 -4.34
CA VAL A 54 -5.82 -0.65 -4.52
C VAL A 54 -6.09 0.69 -5.22
N LEU A 55 -7.26 0.82 -5.87
CA LEU A 55 -7.70 2.07 -6.50
C LEU A 55 -8.30 3.06 -5.48
N ASP A 56 -8.54 2.64 -4.23
CA ASP A 56 -8.97 3.53 -3.17
C ASP A 56 -7.79 4.34 -2.64
N THR A 57 -7.46 5.43 -3.34
CA THR A 57 -6.34 6.32 -3.01
C THR A 57 -6.52 7.07 -1.69
N ALA A 58 -7.70 7.04 -1.09
CA ALA A 58 -7.90 7.59 0.26
C ALA A 58 -7.36 6.65 1.34
N ARG A 59 -7.24 5.35 1.05
CA ARG A 59 -6.80 4.31 2.00
C ARG A 59 -5.47 3.67 1.62
N VAL A 60 -5.19 3.55 0.33
CA VAL A 60 -3.98 2.93 -0.21
C VAL A 60 -3.10 4.01 -0.82
N GLN A 61 -1.93 4.22 -0.22
CA GLN A 61 -0.95 5.14 -0.76
C GLN A 61 -0.10 4.43 -1.81
N GLN A 62 0.17 5.14 -2.90
CA GLN A 62 0.90 4.61 -4.05
C GLN A 62 2.18 5.42 -4.24
N PHE A 63 3.30 4.74 -4.39
CA PHE A 63 4.62 5.31 -4.65
C PHE A 63 5.19 4.67 -5.91
N GLY A 64 5.85 5.47 -6.76
CA GLY A 64 6.26 5.05 -8.10
C GLY A 64 5.09 5.03 -9.10
N THR A 65 5.35 4.52 -10.30
CA THR A 65 4.38 4.50 -11.39
C THR A 65 3.46 3.30 -11.28
N TRP A 66 2.16 3.56 -11.12
CA TRP A 66 1.10 2.56 -11.18
C TRP A 66 0.11 2.94 -12.27
N ARG A 67 -0.34 1.96 -13.05
CA ARG A 67 -1.39 2.15 -14.05
C ARG A 67 -2.57 1.26 -13.73
N GLU A 68 -3.77 1.78 -13.93
CA GLU A 68 -4.96 0.95 -13.92
C GLU A 68 -4.90 -0.07 -15.06
N SER A 69 -5.30 -1.30 -14.78
CA SER A 69 -5.27 -2.42 -15.70
C SER A 69 -6.45 -3.34 -15.43
N GLN A 70 -7.10 -3.82 -16.48
CA GLN A 70 -8.22 -4.75 -16.39
C GLN A 70 -8.15 -5.72 -17.57
N PHE A 71 -8.18 -7.02 -17.28
CA PHE A 71 -8.32 -8.01 -18.35
C PHE A 71 -9.72 -7.95 -18.95
N ARG A 72 -9.81 -8.29 -20.24
CA ARG A 72 -11.11 -8.40 -20.91
C ARG A 72 -11.98 -9.42 -20.13
N TYR A 73 -13.19 -9.00 -19.77
CA TYR A 73 -14.15 -9.76 -18.95
C TYR A 73 -13.77 -9.99 -17.48
N ALA A 74 -12.67 -9.40 -16.99
CA ALA A 74 -12.36 -9.48 -15.57
C ALA A 74 -13.36 -8.65 -14.75
N LYS A 75 -13.92 -9.26 -13.69
CA LYS A 75 -14.82 -8.59 -12.75
C LYS A 75 -14.13 -7.49 -11.92
N THR A 76 -12.80 -7.54 -11.80
CA THR A 76 -12.03 -6.68 -10.89
C THR A 76 -10.92 -5.98 -11.65
N THR A 77 -10.87 -4.66 -11.51
CA THR A 77 -9.75 -3.83 -11.96
C THR A 77 -8.57 -3.97 -10.99
N CYS A 78 -7.34 -3.83 -11.49
CA CYS A 78 -6.12 -3.88 -10.70
C CYS A 78 -5.18 -2.72 -11.05
N LEU A 79 -4.19 -2.48 -10.21
CA LEU A 79 -3.04 -1.68 -10.55
C LEU A 79 -1.93 -2.58 -11.07
N GLU A 80 -1.23 -2.10 -12.10
CA GLU A 80 -0.06 -2.71 -12.70
C GLU A 80 1.13 -1.77 -12.59
N THR A 81 2.32 -2.32 -12.31
CA THR A 81 3.58 -1.59 -12.43
C THR A 81 4.64 -2.44 -13.09
N HIS A 82 5.62 -1.77 -13.69
CA HIS A 82 6.86 -2.31 -14.24
C HIS A 82 8.08 -1.63 -13.60
N GLU A 83 7.85 -0.65 -12.71
CA GLU A 83 8.89 0.15 -12.10
C GLU A 83 9.44 -0.58 -10.88
N GLU A 84 10.76 -0.78 -10.86
CA GLU A 84 11.47 -1.32 -9.70
C GLU A 84 11.27 -0.41 -8.48
N GLY A 85 10.91 -0.99 -7.34
CA GLY A 85 10.71 -0.24 -6.10
C GLY A 85 9.37 0.49 -6.00
N ALA A 86 8.49 0.40 -7.02
CA ALA A 86 7.12 0.90 -6.91
C ALA A 86 6.40 0.21 -5.75
N LYS A 87 5.67 0.97 -4.94
CA LYS A 87 5.20 0.54 -3.63
C LYS A 87 3.77 0.93 -3.36
N LEU A 88 3.03 0.04 -2.72
CA LEU A 88 1.73 0.30 -2.13
C LEU A 88 1.83 0.20 -0.62
N THR A 89 1.27 1.15 0.10
CA THR A 89 1.15 1.07 1.56
C THR A 89 -0.29 1.26 2.00
N PHE A 90 -0.67 0.53 3.04
CA PHE A 90 -2.04 0.48 3.53
C PHE A 90 -2.04 0.19 5.03
N THR A 91 -2.93 0.87 5.76
CA THR A 91 -3.12 0.67 7.20
C THR A 91 -4.51 0.08 7.44
N PHE A 92 -4.59 -0.95 8.27
CA PHE A 92 -5.83 -1.66 8.57
C PHE A 92 -5.97 -1.98 10.05
N SER A 93 -7.21 -2.23 10.49
CA SER A 93 -7.49 -2.76 11.82
C SER A 93 -8.08 -4.16 11.70
N GLY A 94 -7.45 -5.15 12.30
CA GLY A 94 -7.88 -6.54 12.20
C GLY A 94 -6.90 -7.52 12.85
N THR A 95 -7.08 -8.80 12.54
CA THR A 95 -6.22 -9.90 13.03
C THR A 95 -5.44 -10.59 11.91
N GLY A 96 -5.59 -10.11 10.68
CA GLY A 96 -4.86 -10.62 9.52
C GLY A 96 -5.18 -9.85 8.24
N VAL A 97 -4.42 -10.13 7.20
CA VAL A 97 -4.60 -9.52 5.87
C VAL A 97 -4.19 -10.49 4.78
N ALA A 98 -4.91 -10.46 3.67
CA ALA A 98 -4.52 -11.13 2.43
C ALA A 98 -4.32 -10.11 1.29
N LEU A 99 -3.40 -10.42 0.40
CA LEU A 99 -3.13 -9.68 -0.82
C LEU A 99 -3.93 -10.28 -1.97
N GLY A 100 -4.72 -9.47 -2.64
CA GLY A 100 -5.40 -9.85 -3.86
C GLY A 100 -4.56 -9.53 -5.08
N LEU A 101 -4.10 -10.53 -5.79
CA LEU A 101 -3.36 -10.41 -7.05
C LEU A 101 -4.31 -10.20 -8.24
N GLY A 102 -3.81 -9.49 -9.25
CA GLY A 102 -4.46 -9.44 -10.56
C GLY A 102 -4.42 -10.80 -11.24
N GLN A 103 -5.31 -11.00 -12.22
CA GLN A 103 -5.33 -12.25 -12.98
C GLN A 103 -4.01 -12.45 -13.74
N HIS A 104 -3.55 -13.70 -13.83
CA HIS A 104 -2.44 -14.07 -14.71
C HIS A 104 -2.98 -14.29 -16.13
N ALA A 105 -2.37 -13.61 -17.10
CA ALA A 105 -2.72 -13.82 -18.49
C ALA A 105 -2.20 -15.19 -18.95
N VAL A 106 -3.08 -15.99 -19.54
CA VAL A 106 -2.69 -16.97 -20.56
C VAL A 106 -2.24 -16.14 -21.79
N PRO A 107 -1.19 -16.52 -22.55
CA PRO A 107 -0.50 -15.66 -23.52
C PRO A 107 -1.36 -14.85 -24.51
N ALA A 108 -2.61 -15.23 -24.72
CA ALA A 108 -3.54 -14.56 -25.62
C ALA A 108 -4.05 -13.18 -25.16
N TYR A 109 -3.88 -12.78 -23.88
CA TYR A 109 -4.63 -11.62 -23.33
C TYR A 109 -3.81 -10.54 -22.61
N GLY A 110 -2.47 -10.62 -22.60
CA GLY A 110 -1.61 -9.57 -22.04
C GLY A 110 -0.26 -10.08 -21.56
N ARG A 111 0.59 -9.16 -21.08
CA ARG A 111 1.91 -9.52 -20.52
C ARG A 111 1.74 -10.21 -19.17
N PRO A 112 2.43 -11.33 -18.90
CA PRO A 112 2.36 -12.01 -17.62
C PRO A 112 2.94 -11.15 -16.48
N SER A 113 2.46 -11.38 -15.26
CA SER A 113 3.01 -10.79 -14.04
C SER A 113 4.18 -11.63 -13.54
N LEU A 114 5.38 -11.31 -14.07
CA LEU A 114 6.62 -12.05 -13.83
C LEU A 114 7.52 -11.43 -12.76
N GLY A 115 7.19 -10.25 -12.24
CA GLY A 115 7.94 -9.65 -11.14
C GLY A 115 7.72 -10.41 -9.83
N LYS A 116 8.37 -9.96 -8.76
CA LYS A 116 8.14 -10.41 -7.39
C LYS A 116 7.69 -9.25 -6.51
N LEU A 117 7.03 -9.57 -5.41
CA LEU A 117 6.57 -8.60 -4.42
C LEU A 117 7.28 -8.85 -3.10
N THR A 118 7.94 -7.84 -2.56
CA THR A 118 8.45 -7.85 -1.20
C THR A 118 7.40 -7.24 -0.31
N VAL A 119 6.88 -8.02 0.63
CA VAL A 119 5.78 -7.61 1.52
C VAL A 119 6.28 -7.56 2.96
N THR A 120 5.95 -6.47 3.65
CA THR A 120 6.28 -6.27 5.06
C THR A 120 5.02 -5.87 5.82
N ILE A 121 4.81 -6.46 6.99
CA ILE A 121 3.73 -6.08 7.92
C ILE A 121 4.37 -5.60 9.22
N ASN A 122 3.99 -4.43 9.73
CA ASN A 122 4.45 -3.86 11.00
C ASN A 122 5.98 -3.75 11.19
N ASN A 123 6.76 -3.78 10.10
CA ASN A 123 8.24 -3.89 10.09
C ASN A 123 8.81 -5.26 10.48
N ASP A 124 8.00 -6.32 10.40
CA ASP A 124 8.47 -7.70 10.54
C ASP A 124 9.36 -8.13 9.37
N THR A 125 9.91 -9.34 9.43
CA THR A 125 10.74 -9.91 8.35
C THR A 125 9.97 -9.87 7.02
N PRO A 126 10.56 -9.30 5.95
CA PRO A 126 9.92 -9.27 4.65
C PRO A 126 9.65 -10.68 4.12
N GLN A 127 8.45 -10.88 3.58
CA GLN A 127 8.08 -12.08 2.82
C GLN A 127 8.13 -11.77 1.32
N VAL A 128 8.59 -12.73 0.52
CA VAL A 128 8.63 -12.58 -0.94
C VAL A 128 7.49 -13.39 -1.55
N VAL A 129 6.65 -12.72 -2.33
CA VAL A 129 5.55 -13.33 -3.08
C VAL A 129 5.92 -13.30 -4.56
N TYR A 130 5.78 -14.43 -5.24
CA TYR A 130 5.96 -14.54 -6.69
C TYR A 130 4.59 -14.71 -7.34
N PRO A 131 3.92 -13.63 -7.79
CA PRO A 131 2.54 -13.69 -8.26
C PRO A 131 2.24 -14.88 -9.19
N ARG A 132 3.12 -15.15 -10.16
CA ARG A 132 3.00 -16.29 -11.10
C ARG A 132 2.84 -17.68 -10.47
N ASN A 133 3.30 -17.88 -9.24
CA ASN A 133 3.30 -19.16 -8.55
C ASN A 133 2.21 -19.22 -7.46
N GLU A 134 1.42 -18.18 -7.33
CA GLU A 134 0.51 -17.98 -6.20
C GLU A 134 -0.95 -18.04 -6.62
N ALA A 135 -1.81 -18.32 -5.65
CA ALA A 135 -3.25 -18.14 -5.83
C ALA A 135 -3.60 -16.66 -5.98
N ARG A 136 -4.81 -16.38 -6.51
CA ARG A 136 -5.27 -15.00 -6.71
C ARG A 136 -5.37 -14.20 -5.40
N GLU A 137 -5.57 -14.87 -4.28
CA GLU A 137 -5.48 -14.26 -2.95
C GLU A 137 -4.41 -14.99 -2.14
N VAL A 138 -3.45 -14.23 -1.61
CA VAL A 138 -2.33 -14.74 -0.80
C VAL A 138 -2.50 -14.21 0.61
N VAL A 139 -2.64 -15.10 1.59
CA VAL A 139 -2.73 -14.70 3.00
C VAL A 139 -1.34 -14.28 3.48
N LEU A 140 -1.17 -13.01 3.81
CA LEU A 140 0.11 -12.44 4.22
C LEU A 140 0.36 -12.58 5.73
N ALA A 141 -0.71 -12.54 6.53
CA ALA A 141 -0.65 -12.72 7.98
C ALA A 141 -1.99 -13.17 8.58
N ARG A 142 -1.89 -13.92 9.68
CA ARG A 142 -3.00 -14.38 10.53
C ARG A 142 -2.61 -14.22 12.00
N GLY A 143 -3.60 -14.16 12.89
CA GLY A 143 -3.37 -14.18 14.34
C GLY A 143 -2.62 -12.95 14.86
N LEU A 144 -2.65 -11.84 14.12
CA LEU A 144 -2.12 -10.58 14.59
C LEU A 144 -2.91 -10.12 15.83
N LYS A 145 -2.24 -9.42 16.74
CA LYS A 145 -2.90 -8.80 17.89
C LYS A 145 -3.93 -7.80 17.38
N SER A 146 -5.17 -7.90 17.86
CA SER A 146 -6.22 -6.95 17.48
C SER A 146 -5.75 -5.50 17.62
N GLY A 147 -5.84 -4.73 16.55
CA GLY A 147 -5.42 -3.34 16.52
C GLY A 147 -5.03 -2.90 15.12
N GLU A 148 -4.39 -1.73 15.05
CA GLU A 148 -3.90 -1.17 13.81
C GLU A 148 -2.60 -1.84 13.36
N HIS A 149 -2.52 -2.11 12.07
CA HIS A 149 -1.37 -2.71 11.40
C HIS A 149 -1.07 -1.99 10.09
N HIS A 150 0.20 -1.98 9.72
CA HIS A 150 0.68 -1.40 8.48
C HIS A 150 1.20 -2.48 7.55
N VAL A 151 0.76 -2.49 6.30
CA VAL A 151 1.31 -3.34 5.23
C VAL A 151 1.97 -2.48 4.16
N SER A 152 3.15 -2.91 3.73
CA SER A 152 3.88 -2.37 2.59
C SER A 152 4.11 -3.49 1.59
N VAL A 153 3.81 -3.22 0.31
CA VAL A 153 4.04 -4.14 -0.81
C VAL A 153 4.88 -3.41 -1.83
N GLU A 154 6.09 -3.91 -2.08
CA GLU A 154 7.06 -3.31 -2.99
C GLU A 154 7.33 -4.24 -4.17
N HIS A 155 7.18 -3.71 -5.38
CA HIS A 155 7.52 -4.41 -6.60
C HIS A 155 9.03 -4.49 -6.79
N ASN A 156 9.51 -5.69 -7.11
CA ASN A 156 10.87 -5.95 -7.50
C ASN A 156 10.85 -6.78 -8.80
N GLN A 157 11.77 -6.53 -9.71
CA GLN A 157 11.98 -7.30 -10.92
C GLN A 157 12.54 -8.68 -10.57
N ASP A 158 12.29 -9.65 -11.45
CA ASP A 158 12.82 -11.00 -11.34
C ASP A 158 13.55 -11.37 -12.63
N ASN A 159 14.88 -11.44 -12.57
CA ASN A 159 15.76 -11.71 -13.73
C ASN A 159 15.63 -10.70 -14.90
N GLY A 160 15.40 -9.42 -14.60
CA GLY A 160 15.44 -8.33 -15.61
C GLY A 160 14.16 -8.15 -16.43
N ASP A 161 13.11 -8.91 -16.13
CA ASP A 161 11.74 -8.65 -16.57
C ASP A 161 10.82 -8.73 -15.34
N GLY A 162 9.63 -8.15 -15.44
CA GLY A 162 8.62 -8.33 -14.42
C GLY A 162 7.67 -7.15 -14.31
N SER A 163 6.40 -7.41 -14.64
CA SER A 163 5.29 -6.63 -14.12
C SER A 163 4.70 -7.32 -12.90
N CYS A 164 4.04 -6.56 -12.03
CA CYS A 164 3.11 -7.13 -11.06
C CYS A 164 1.73 -6.49 -11.22
N ARG A 165 0.69 -7.22 -10.81
CA ARG A 165 -0.67 -6.72 -10.76
C ARG A 165 -1.29 -7.00 -9.40
N ILE A 166 -1.85 -5.97 -8.78
CA ILE A 166 -2.46 -6.05 -7.45
C ILE A 166 -3.86 -5.47 -7.56
N SER A 167 -4.86 -6.19 -7.05
CA SER A 167 -6.28 -5.80 -7.08
C SER A 167 -6.78 -5.20 -5.77
N GLY A 168 -6.20 -5.59 -4.63
CA GLY A 168 -6.67 -5.11 -3.33
C GLY A 168 -6.07 -5.87 -2.16
N PHE A 169 -6.59 -5.53 -0.98
CA PHE A 169 -6.30 -6.17 0.29
C PHE A 169 -7.60 -6.69 0.90
N ARG A 170 -7.56 -7.88 1.48
CA ARG A 170 -8.66 -8.42 2.28
C ARG A 170 -8.29 -8.36 3.75
N VAL A 171 -9.00 -7.59 4.54
CA VAL A 171 -8.80 -7.46 5.98
C VAL A 171 -9.59 -8.54 6.71
N LEU A 172 -8.92 -9.30 7.57
CA LEU A 172 -9.51 -10.36 8.38
C LEU A 172 -9.87 -9.80 9.77
N ALA A 173 -11.14 -9.47 9.97
CA ALA A 173 -11.62 -8.88 11.23
C ALA A 173 -11.53 -9.83 12.44
N LYS A 174 -11.59 -11.15 12.21
CA LYS A 174 -11.51 -12.19 13.23
C LYS A 174 -10.60 -13.33 12.80
N GLN A 175 -10.25 -14.19 13.76
CA GLN A 175 -9.53 -15.41 13.47
C GLN A 175 -10.26 -16.23 12.42
N SER A 176 -9.54 -16.66 11.40
CA SER A 176 -10.05 -17.44 10.28
C SER A 176 -9.14 -18.66 10.05
N GLY A 177 -9.70 -19.68 9.42
CA GLY A 177 -8.96 -20.83 8.89
C GLY A 177 -8.78 -20.73 7.37
N ASP A 178 -8.10 -21.72 6.80
CA ASP A 178 -7.97 -21.91 5.35
C ASP A 178 -8.75 -23.16 4.94
N LEU A 179 -9.44 -23.08 3.79
CA LEU A 179 -9.92 -24.24 3.06
C LEU A 179 -9.23 -24.26 1.71
N THR A 180 -8.38 -25.26 1.50
CA THR A 180 -7.62 -25.44 0.27
C THR A 180 -8.01 -26.74 -0.40
N PHE A 181 -8.33 -26.69 -1.68
CA PHE A 181 -8.57 -27.86 -2.53
C PHE A 181 -7.87 -27.66 -3.88
N MET A 182 -7.27 -28.72 -4.40
CA MET A 182 -6.64 -28.71 -5.71
C MET A 182 -7.67 -29.14 -6.76
N LEU A 183 -7.87 -28.30 -7.77
CA LEU A 183 -8.71 -28.63 -8.94
C LEU A 183 -7.80 -28.82 -10.14
N ASN A 184 -7.92 -29.96 -10.80
CA ASN A 184 -7.24 -30.23 -12.06
C ASN A 184 -8.26 -30.14 -13.19
N GLY A 185 -7.91 -29.41 -14.26
CA GLY A 185 -8.62 -29.44 -15.53
C GLY A 185 -7.83 -30.26 -16.54
N GLU A 186 -8.49 -30.80 -17.55
CA GLU A 186 -7.82 -31.43 -18.69
C GLU A 186 -7.23 -30.37 -19.63
N ASP A 187 -6.14 -30.69 -20.34
CA ASP A 187 -5.43 -29.75 -21.24
C ASP A 187 -6.32 -29.04 -22.27
N ASN A 188 -7.46 -29.65 -22.63
CA ASN A 188 -8.41 -29.13 -23.63
C ASN A 188 -9.81 -28.82 -23.04
N GLY A 189 -9.97 -28.83 -21.72
CA GLY A 189 -11.24 -28.59 -21.04
C GLY A 189 -11.21 -27.29 -20.25
N PHE A 190 -12.20 -26.42 -20.44
CA PHE A 190 -12.40 -25.31 -19.51
C PHE A 190 -13.00 -25.84 -18.21
N LEU A 191 -12.38 -25.56 -17.07
CA LEU A 191 -13.04 -25.68 -15.77
C LEU A 191 -14.16 -24.63 -15.72
N VAL A 192 -15.40 -25.07 -15.98
CA VAL A 192 -16.55 -24.17 -16.11
C VAL A 192 -17.19 -23.80 -14.77
N ASP A 193 -17.13 -24.69 -13.78
CA ASP A 193 -17.73 -24.47 -12.46
C ASP A 193 -16.97 -25.25 -11.38
N ALA A 194 -16.77 -24.61 -10.23
CA ALA A 194 -16.21 -25.20 -9.04
C ALA A 194 -16.90 -24.59 -7.82
N ARG A 195 -17.52 -25.43 -7.00
CA ARG A 195 -18.29 -25.00 -5.82
C ARG A 195 -17.76 -25.66 -4.57
N ALA A 196 -17.41 -24.84 -3.58
CA ALA A 196 -17.16 -25.27 -2.22
C ALA A 196 -18.33 -24.84 -1.35
N VAL A 197 -18.94 -25.78 -0.63
CA VAL A 197 -19.97 -25.52 0.38
C VAL A 197 -19.36 -25.80 1.75
N ILE A 198 -19.36 -24.80 2.62
CA ILE A 198 -18.79 -24.89 3.96
C ILE A 198 -19.93 -24.82 4.96
N HIS A 199 -20.00 -25.80 5.84
CA HIS A 199 -20.88 -25.79 7.01
C HIS A 199 -20.03 -25.50 8.23
N GLN A 200 -20.43 -24.51 9.02
CA GLN A 200 -19.83 -24.21 10.32
C GLN A 200 -20.86 -24.59 11.37
N GLU A 201 -20.57 -25.61 12.17
CA GLU A 201 -21.36 -25.99 13.36
C GLU A 201 -21.05 -25.06 14.54
#